data_AF-A0A847HS48-F1
#
_entry.id   AF-A0A847HS48-F1
#
_cell.length_a   1.000
_cell.length_b   1.000
_cell.length_c   1.000
_cell.angle_alpha   90.00
_cell.angle_beta   90.00
_cell.angle_gamma   90.00
#
_symmetry.space_group_name_H-M   'P 1'
#
loop_
_entity.id
_entity.type
_entity.pdbx_description
1 polymer ?
#
loop_
_entity_poly.entity_id
_entity_poly.type
_entity_poly.pdbx_seq_one_letter_code
_entity_poly.pdbx_strand_id
1 'polypeptide(L)'
;LHLLGHVYIQEAASMLPVALLDPQPGECVLDMAAAPGSKTTQIAARMCNRGAIVANDVQPARLATLRGALERSGAVNTVVMRKDGQWYGARMCGRFQRVLCDVPCTAQGTARKDSSALQYSSQHSIAKMAALQKRILTAGIHAAAVGGRIVYSTCTLTQEENEEVIAWILNKFSDQVSALNPAECIPKVWDSSAAVDASARVQEGISMPQAFPAARLWPHTEDTEGFFCAVLQKHTPTCEREPRLEPRMRARPIKHSQQQAVSQYVRQRYGTDFLCEGEQLYQDGSHILLGTRALAECGLPTGEYALGLPYARGTADKRYRLSNELATARGHMASKSVCILRDAQMTDVLGGNNTSCDPALQGDVILQWNGVPIGVALAQGGKLKNKLSRWLVQQSAEESIKKARGIEGIRATMVHPDHGSC
;
A
#
# COMPACT_ATOMS: atom_id res chain seq x y z
N LEU A 1 -0.47 -17.46 -5.59
CA LEU A 1 -1.29 -16.21 -5.64
C LEU A 1 -0.73 -15.10 -4.76
N HIS A 2 -0.56 -15.29 -3.44
CA HIS A 2 0.00 -14.26 -2.54
C HIS A 2 1.38 -13.74 -3.00
N LEU A 3 2.32 -14.65 -3.25
CA LEU A 3 3.67 -14.32 -3.73
C LEU A 3 3.66 -13.56 -5.08
N LEU A 4 2.60 -13.73 -5.87
CA LEU A 4 2.43 -13.11 -7.17
C LEU A 4 1.59 -11.82 -7.10
N GLY A 5 1.18 -11.38 -5.90
CA GLY A 5 0.47 -10.11 -5.73
C GLY A 5 -1.03 -10.14 -5.98
N HIS A 6 -1.62 -11.29 -6.33
CA HIS A 6 -3.06 -11.38 -6.59
C HIS A 6 -3.92 -11.24 -5.33
N VAL A 7 -3.35 -11.56 -4.17
CA VAL A 7 -4.05 -11.47 -2.88
C VAL A 7 -3.11 -10.93 -1.80
N TYR A 8 -3.65 -10.09 -0.94
CA TYR A 8 -2.97 -9.61 0.26
C TYR A 8 -3.59 -10.25 1.49
N ILE A 9 -2.75 -10.79 2.38
CA ILE A 9 -3.21 -11.36 3.65
C ILE A 9 -3.30 -10.21 4.66
N GLN A 10 -4.53 -9.79 4.98
CA GLN A 10 -4.82 -8.70 5.89
C GLN A 10 -5.95 -9.12 6.84
N GLU A 11 -5.85 -8.67 8.09
CA GLU A 11 -6.87 -8.89 9.10
C GLU A 11 -8.10 -8.00 8.81
N ALA A 12 -9.31 -8.52 9.07
CA ALA A 12 -10.58 -7.90 8.64
C ALA A 12 -10.80 -6.51 9.25
N ALA A 13 -10.61 -6.32 10.56
CA ALA A 13 -10.73 -5.01 11.19
C ALA A 13 -9.74 -3.99 10.61
N SER A 14 -8.53 -4.44 10.24
CA SER A 14 -7.51 -3.62 9.59
C SER A 14 -7.90 -3.12 8.18
N MET A 15 -8.95 -3.68 7.56
CA MET A 15 -9.48 -3.20 6.27
C MET A 15 -10.43 -2.01 6.42
N LEU A 16 -11.03 -1.82 7.59
CA LEU A 16 -12.03 -0.79 7.86
C LEU A 16 -11.51 0.64 7.64
N PRO A 17 -10.29 1.03 8.09
CA PRO A 17 -9.81 2.39 7.91
C PRO A 17 -9.78 2.87 6.47
N VAL A 18 -9.37 2.01 5.53
CA VAL A 18 -9.30 2.38 4.11
C VAL A 18 -10.70 2.44 3.49
N ALA A 19 -11.62 1.59 3.95
CA ALA A 19 -13.01 1.68 3.52
C ALA A 19 -13.66 3.00 3.97
N LEU A 20 -13.41 3.43 5.21
CA LEU A 20 -13.85 4.73 5.74
C LEU A 20 -13.15 5.92 5.06
N LEU A 21 -11.88 5.75 4.69
CA LEU A 21 -11.09 6.77 4.02
C LEU A 21 -11.66 7.06 2.63
N ASP A 22 -12.21 6.05 1.96
CA ASP A 22 -12.82 6.14 0.64
C ASP A 22 -11.97 6.93 -0.37
N PRO A 23 -10.72 6.47 -0.64
CA PRO A 23 -9.82 7.14 -1.56
C PRO A 23 -10.30 6.96 -3.00
N GLN A 24 -10.40 8.06 -3.73
CA GLN A 24 -10.90 8.08 -5.11
C GLN A 24 -9.74 8.06 -6.13
N PRO A 25 -9.94 7.45 -7.30
CA PRO A 25 -8.97 7.52 -8.38
C PRO A 25 -8.67 8.98 -8.77
N GLY A 26 -7.38 9.34 -8.84
CA GLY A 26 -6.95 10.70 -9.18
C GLY A 26 -6.63 11.60 -7.97
N GLU A 27 -7.05 11.21 -6.76
CA GLU A 27 -6.72 11.96 -5.54
C GLU A 27 -5.24 11.83 -5.15
N CYS A 28 -4.78 12.75 -4.30
CA CYS A 28 -3.52 12.68 -3.57
C CYS A 28 -3.80 12.24 -2.12
N VAL A 29 -3.30 11.06 -1.76
CA VAL A 29 -3.55 10.40 -0.47
C VAL A 29 -2.26 10.33 0.35
N LEU A 30 -2.33 10.63 1.64
CA LEU A 30 -1.23 10.43 2.59
C LEU A 30 -1.55 9.25 3.51
N ASP A 31 -0.65 8.28 3.57
CA ASP A 31 -0.63 7.22 4.58
C ASP A 31 0.53 7.49 5.55
N MET A 32 0.21 7.94 6.77
CA MET A 32 1.22 8.47 7.71
C MET A 32 2.14 7.40 8.32
N ALA A 33 1.67 6.17 8.44
CA ALA A 33 2.35 5.05 9.08
C ALA A 33 2.11 3.77 8.26
N ALA A 34 2.63 3.81 7.04
CA ALA A 34 2.29 2.90 5.96
C ALA A 34 2.81 1.47 6.13
N ALA A 35 3.94 1.27 6.81
CA ALA A 35 4.48 -0.08 6.92
C ALA A 35 3.61 -0.95 7.85
N PRO A 36 3.40 -2.25 7.55
CA PRO A 36 4.09 -3.05 6.52
C PRO A 36 3.51 -2.95 5.11
N GLY A 37 2.47 -2.14 4.87
CA GLY A 37 1.95 -1.82 3.54
C GLY A 37 0.55 -2.31 3.22
N SER A 38 -0.14 -3.01 4.14
CA SER A 38 -1.47 -3.59 3.85
C SER A 38 -2.53 -2.53 3.53
N LYS A 39 -2.56 -1.43 4.30
CA LYS A 39 -3.50 -0.34 4.06
C LYS A 39 -3.11 0.47 2.83
N THR A 40 -1.81 0.70 2.61
CA THR A 40 -1.32 1.39 1.41
C THR A 40 -1.64 0.62 0.12
N THR A 41 -1.48 -0.70 0.09
CA THR A 41 -1.84 -1.53 -1.07
C THR A 41 -3.35 -1.56 -1.29
N GLN A 42 -4.14 -1.58 -0.21
CA GLN A 42 -5.60 -1.44 -0.28
C GLN A 42 -6.03 -0.08 -0.85
N ILE A 43 -5.36 1.02 -0.47
CA ILE A 43 -5.57 2.36 -1.04
C ILE A 43 -5.24 2.34 -2.54
N ALA A 44 -4.08 1.79 -2.93
CA ALA A 44 -3.67 1.69 -4.34
C ALA A 44 -4.69 0.91 -5.19
N ALA A 45 -5.22 -0.19 -4.66
CA ALA A 45 -6.27 -0.97 -5.30
C ALA A 45 -7.58 -0.18 -5.46
N ARG A 46 -8.04 0.51 -4.41
CA ARG A 46 -9.26 1.35 -4.42
C ARG A 46 -9.16 2.52 -5.41
N MET A 47 -7.97 3.10 -5.55
CA MET A 47 -7.70 4.17 -6.51
C MET A 47 -7.45 3.66 -7.94
N CYS A 48 -7.54 2.34 -8.17
CA CYS A 48 -7.22 1.70 -9.44
C CYS A 48 -5.86 2.12 -10.00
N ASN A 49 -4.85 2.25 -9.13
CA ASN A 49 -3.52 2.72 -9.50
C ASN A 49 -3.49 4.11 -10.20
N ARG A 50 -4.51 4.96 -10.01
CA ARG A 50 -4.56 6.35 -10.48
C ARG A 50 -4.31 7.34 -9.33
N GLY A 51 -4.04 8.60 -9.65
CA GLY A 51 -3.69 9.60 -8.62
C GLY A 51 -2.33 9.34 -8.00
N ALA A 52 -2.15 9.70 -6.73
CA ALA A 52 -0.88 9.54 -6.04
C ALA A 52 -1.06 9.21 -4.54
N ILE A 53 -0.18 8.36 -4.04
CA ILE A 53 -0.14 7.93 -2.63
C ILE A 53 1.24 8.25 -2.08
N VAL A 54 1.28 9.01 -1.00
CA VAL A 54 2.49 9.23 -0.20
C VAL A 54 2.44 8.27 0.98
N ALA A 55 3.22 7.20 0.89
CA ALA A 55 3.33 6.17 1.92
C ALA A 55 4.52 6.45 2.84
N ASN A 56 4.27 6.82 4.09
CA ASN A 56 5.30 7.23 5.03
C ASN A 56 5.51 6.20 6.13
N ASP A 57 6.75 5.88 6.48
CA ASP A 57 7.06 5.22 7.75
C ASP A 57 8.37 5.76 8.33
N VAL A 58 8.40 5.97 9.64
CA VAL A 58 9.59 6.53 10.32
C VAL A 58 10.69 5.49 10.52
N GLN A 59 10.34 4.19 10.56
CA GLN A 59 11.25 3.11 10.93
C GLN A 59 11.97 2.53 9.70
N PRO A 60 13.31 2.69 9.58
CA PRO A 60 14.07 2.22 8.41
C PRO A 60 13.88 0.75 8.11
N ALA A 61 13.86 -0.09 9.16
CA ALA A 61 13.76 -1.53 9.03
C ALA A 61 12.43 -1.97 8.37
N ARG A 62 11.35 -1.19 8.54
CA ARG A 62 10.02 -1.53 8.03
C ARG A 62 9.79 -1.04 6.59
N LEU A 63 10.62 -0.10 6.10
CA LEU A 63 10.51 0.43 4.73
C LEU A 63 10.80 -0.63 3.66
N ALA A 64 11.70 -1.58 3.93
CA ALA A 64 11.96 -2.68 3.01
C ALA A 64 10.72 -3.58 2.83
N THR A 65 10.02 -3.89 3.93
CA THR A 65 8.77 -4.65 3.92
C THR A 65 7.68 -3.91 3.16
N LEU A 66 7.50 -2.61 3.44
CA LEU A 66 6.54 -1.76 2.72
C LEU A 66 6.80 -1.75 1.22
N ARG A 67 8.06 -1.55 0.80
CA ARG A 67 8.43 -1.57 -0.61
C ARG A 67 8.15 -2.91 -1.25
N GLY A 68 8.52 -4.01 -0.61
CA GLY A 68 8.24 -5.35 -1.12
C GLY A 68 6.74 -5.64 -1.23
N ALA A 69 5.92 -5.11 -0.32
CA ALA A 69 4.46 -5.20 -0.40
C ALA A 69 3.89 -4.43 -1.60
N LEU A 70 4.36 -3.20 -1.83
CA LEU A 70 3.95 -2.36 -2.96
C LEU A 70 4.39 -2.93 -4.31
N GLU A 71 5.66 -3.35 -4.42
CA GLU A 71 6.23 -3.98 -5.61
C GLU A 71 5.49 -5.28 -5.96
N ARG A 72 5.24 -6.14 -4.96
CA ARG A 72 4.46 -7.37 -5.14
C ARG A 72 3.02 -7.10 -5.57
N SER A 73 2.39 -6.05 -5.03
CA SER A 73 0.99 -5.71 -5.36
C SER A 73 0.85 -4.89 -6.65
N GLY A 74 1.95 -4.61 -7.37
CA GLY A 74 1.91 -3.84 -8.61
C GLY A 74 1.48 -2.39 -8.43
N ALA A 75 1.77 -1.78 -7.27
CA ALA A 75 1.41 -0.38 -7.00
C ALA A 75 2.31 0.57 -7.81
N VAL A 76 1.72 1.36 -8.70
CA VAL A 76 2.45 2.31 -9.56
C VAL A 76 2.23 3.76 -9.13
N ASN A 77 1.16 4.05 -8.40
CA ASN A 77 0.78 5.39 -7.97
C ASN A 77 1.34 5.76 -6.58
N THR A 78 2.44 5.17 -6.14
CA THR A 78 2.93 5.33 -4.76
C THR A 78 4.37 5.83 -4.70
N VAL A 79 4.64 6.75 -3.77
CA VAL A 79 5.98 7.09 -3.30
C VAL A 79 6.16 6.66 -1.84
N VAL A 80 7.33 6.13 -1.52
CA VAL A 80 7.69 5.72 -0.16
C VAL A 80 8.64 6.75 0.45
N MET A 81 8.24 7.29 1.60
CA MET A 81 8.92 8.37 2.33
C MET A 81 9.36 7.90 3.71
N ARG A 82 10.45 8.49 4.20
CA ARG A 82 10.89 8.36 5.59
C ARG A 82 10.92 9.72 6.27
N LYS A 83 9.83 10.08 6.93
CA LYS A 83 9.71 11.31 7.72
C LYS A 83 8.98 11.03 9.03
N ASP A 84 9.23 11.88 10.02
CA ASP A 84 8.32 12.01 11.14
C ASP A 84 6.95 12.50 10.61
N GLY A 85 5.84 11.96 11.11
CA GLY A 85 4.49 12.39 10.72
C GLY A 85 4.29 13.90 10.84
N GLN A 86 4.92 14.55 11.82
CA GLN A 86 4.80 16.02 11.98
C GLN A 86 5.40 16.83 10.83
N TRP A 87 6.32 16.23 10.07
CA TRP A 87 6.90 16.86 8.89
C TRP A 87 5.84 17.24 7.85
N TYR A 88 4.78 16.44 7.69
CA TYR A 88 3.73 16.70 6.71
C TYR A 88 2.87 17.90 7.09
N GLY A 89 2.56 18.08 8.38
CA GLY A 89 1.83 19.25 8.85
C GLY A 89 2.61 20.54 8.61
N ALA A 90 3.94 20.50 8.74
CA ALA A 90 4.80 21.67 8.56
C ALA A 90 5.20 21.95 7.10
N ARG A 91 5.38 20.92 6.25
CA ARG A 91 5.95 21.09 4.90
C ARG A 91 4.97 20.81 3.76
N MET A 92 3.82 20.21 4.08
CA MET A 92 2.82 19.75 3.13
C MET A 92 1.41 20.14 3.58
N CYS A 93 1.26 21.26 4.31
CA CYS A 93 -0.04 21.78 4.76
C CYS A 93 -1.00 21.93 3.57
N GLY A 94 -2.23 21.43 3.71
CA GLY A 94 -3.31 21.62 2.74
C GLY A 94 -3.14 20.90 1.39
N ARG A 95 -2.42 19.77 1.34
CA ARG A 95 -2.07 19.09 0.08
C ARG A 95 -2.82 17.81 -0.24
N PHE A 96 -3.36 17.12 0.77
CA PHE A 96 -3.93 15.78 0.58
C PHE A 96 -5.44 15.78 0.67
N GLN A 97 -6.13 15.19 -0.31
CA GLN A 97 -7.60 15.04 -0.27
C GLN A 97 -8.01 13.98 0.77
N ARG A 98 -7.13 13.00 1.01
CA ARG A 98 -7.31 11.93 1.98
C ARG A 98 -6.06 11.77 2.84
N VAL A 99 -6.24 11.62 4.14
CA VAL A 99 -5.14 11.34 5.08
C VAL A 99 -5.52 10.17 5.98
N LEU A 100 -4.73 9.11 5.94
CA LEU A 100 -4.83 7.99 6.86
C LEU A 100 -3.81 8.15 7.99
N CYS A 101 -4.32 8.23 9.21
CA CYS A 101 -3.58 8.22 10.46
C CYS A 101 -3.83 6.89 11.19
N ASP A 102 -3.29 5.80 10.65
CA ASP A 102 -3.23 4.49 11.34
C ASP A 102 -2.06 4.50 12.32
N VAL A 103 -2.31 5.06 13.50
CA VAL A 103 -1.23 5.50 14.39
C VAL A 103 -0.65 4.36 15.23
N PRO A 104 0.64 4.43 15.62
CA PRO A 104 1.21 3.54 16.62
C PRO A 104 0.39 3.60 17.93
N CYS A 105 0.12 2.45 18.52
CA CYS A 105 -0.67 2.31 19.75
C CYS A 105 -0.15 1.15 20.60
N THR A 106 -0.74 0.95 21.78
CA THR A 106 -0.42 -0.19 22.67
C THR A 106 -0.91 -1.54 22.17
N ALA A 107 -1.69 -1.58 21.08
CA ALA A 107 -2.07 -2.78 20.34
C ALA A 107 -2.82 -3.87 21.16
N GLN A 108 -3.55 -3.49 22.21
CA GLN A 108 -4.33 -4.45 23.02
C GLN A 108 -5.34 -5.26 22.21
N GLY A 109 -5.86 -4.68 21.14
CA GLY A 109 -6.81 -5.32 20.25
C GLY A 109 -6.22 -6.49 19.46
N THR A 110 -4.88 -6.65 19.41
CA THR A 110 -4.22 -7.75 18.71
C THR A 110 -3.96 -8.99 19.59
N ALA A 111 -4.45 -8.99 20.83
CA ALA A 111 -4.13 -10.02 21.83
C ALA A 111 -4.62 -11.43 21.44
N ARG A 112 -5.64 -11.53 20.57
CA ARG A 112 -6.13 -12.82 20.04
C ARG A 112 -5.09 -13.47 19.14
N LYS A 113 -4.35 -12.67 18.37
CA LYS A 113 -3.26 -13.12 17.49
C LYS A 113 -1.93 -13.29 18.22
N ASP A 114 -1.62 -12.37 19.12
CA ASP A 114 -0.37 -12.35 19.87
C ASP A 114 -0.62 -11.86 21.30
N SER A 115 -0.68 -12.81 22.24
CA SER A 115 -0.95 -12.52 23.65
C SER A 115 0.15 -11.68 24.31
N SER A 116 1.35 -11.59 23.72
CA SER A 116 2.43 -10.74 24.23
C SER A 116 2.14 -9.25 24.11
N ALA A 117 1.19 -8.84 23.25
CA ALA A 117 0.77 -7.45 23.09
C ALA A 117 0.37 -6.79 24.42
N LEU A 118 -0.24 -7.56 25.33
CA LEU A 118 -0.66 -7.08 26.66
C LEU A 118 0.51 -6.72 27.57
N GLN A 119 1.72 -7.25 27.33
CA GLN A 119 2.92 -6.93 28.13
C GLN A 119 3.36 -5.47 27.95
N TYR A 120 2.99 -4.84 26.83
CA TYR A 120 3.32 -3.46 26.51
C TYR A 120 2.25 -2.45 26.99
N SER A 121 1.26 -2.92 27.75
CA SER A 121 0.09 -2.13 28.18
C SER A 121 0.20 -1.62 29.61
N SER A 122 1.17 -0.74 29.87
CA SER A 122 1.24 0.03 31.11
C SER A 122 0.54 1.40 30.99
N GLN A 123 0.11 2.00 32.11
CA GLN A 123 -0.43 3.38 32.10
C GLN A 123 0.57 4.38 31.48
N HIS A 124 1.86 4.20 31.74
CA HIS A 124 2.91 5.05 31.16
C HIS A 124 2.99 4.93 29.64
N SER A 125 2.95 3.71 29.10
CA SER A 125 2.98 3.48 27.65
C SER A 125 1.70 3.99 26.96
N ILE A 126 0.53 3.80 27.59
CA ILE A 126 -0.76 4.32 27.10
C ILE A 126 -0.70 5.84 27.00
N ALA A 127 -0.31 6.54 28.07
CA ALA A 127 -0.18 8.01 28.06
C ALA A 127 0.84 8.51 27.03
N LYS A 128 1.98 7.81 26.89
CA LYS A 128 3.00 8.13 25.89
C LYS A 128 2.47 7.97 24.46
N MET A 129 1.72 6.90 24.19
CA MET A 129 1.10 6.68 22.88
C MET A 129 0.03 7.73 22.59
N ALA A 130 -0.88 8.00 23.51
CA ALA A 130 -1.90 9.05 23.37
C ALA A 130 -1.29 10.42 23.02
N ALA A 131 -0.19 10.81 23.68
CA ALA A 131 0.52 12.06 23.38
C ALA A 131 1.12 12.06 21.96
N LEU A 132 1.71 10.95 21.51
CA LEU A 132 2.23 10.79 20.15
C LEU A 132 1.11 10.84 19.11
N GLN A 133 -0.01 10.16 19.36
CA GLN A 133 -1.17 10.08 18.48
C GLN A 133 -1.78 11.47 18.27
N LYS A 134 -1.95 12.27 19.33
CA LYS A 134 -2.38 13.67 19.25
C LYS A 134 -1.48 14.52 18.33
N ARG A 135 -0.16 14.31 18.37
CA ARG A 135 0.81 15.00 17.49
C ARG A 135 0.69 14.56 16.04
N ILE A 136 0.59 13.25 15.79
CA ILE A 136 0.45 12.69 14.43
C ILE A 136 -0.87 13.16 13.80
N LEU A 137 -2.00 13.03 14.52
CA LEU A 137 -3.31 13.43 14.02
C LEU A 137 -3.41 14.95 13.79
N THR A 138 -2.82 15.77 14.67
CA THR A 138 -2.66 17.22 14.43
C THR A 138 -1.97 17.47 13.08
N ALA A 139 -0.85 16.78 12.82
CA ALA A 139 -0.13 16.94 11.56
C ALA A 139 -0.92 16.44 10.35
N GLY A 140 -1.70 15.36 10.51
CA GLY A 140 -2.59 14.84 9.48
C GLY A 140 -3.67 15.85 9.08
N ILE A 141 -4.27 16.52 10.06
CA ILE A 141 -5.26 17.59 9.85
C ILE A 141 -4.64 18.81 9.16
N HIS A 142 -3.42 19.20 9.54
CA HIS A 142 -2.70 20.26 8.84
C HIS A 142 -2.41 19.89 7.37
N ALA A 143 -1.93 18.66 7.14
CA ALA A 143 -1.60 18.16 5.81
C ALA A 143 -2.83 17.99 4.89
N ALA A 144 -4.00 17.69 5.46
CA ALA A 144 -5.25 17.57 4.71
C ALA A 144 -5.65 18.90 4.05
N ALA A 145 -6.10 18.84 2.80
CA ALA A 145 -6.74 19.94 2.11
C ALA A 145 -8.07 20.30 2.78
N VAL A 146 -8.56 21.52 2.55
CA VAL A 146 -9.95 21.89 2.92
C VAL A 146 -10.92 21.02 2.13
N GLY A 147 -11.95 20.51 2.80
CA GLY A 147 -12.86 19.48 2.32
C GLY A 147 -12.30 18.05 2.44
N GLY A 148 -11.00 17.89 2.75
CA GLY A 148 -10.33 16.61 2.84
C GLY A 148 -10.81 15.75 4.00
N ARG A 149 -10.76 14.43 3.80
CA ARG A 149 -11.15 13.43 4.80
C ARG A 149 -9.92 12.85 5.48
N ILE A 150 -9.97 12.78 6.80
CA ILE A 150 -8.93 12.21 7.64
C ILE A 150 -9.52 11.01 8.38
N VAL A 151 -8.87 9.85 8.31
CA VAL A 151 -9.24 8.69 9.12
C VAL A 151 -8.19 8.45 10.17
N TYR A 152 -8.61 8.48 11.43
CA TYR A 152 -7.82 8.05 12.58
C TYR A 152 -8.15 6.60 12.88
N SER A 153 -7.13 5.76 13.09
CA SER A 153 -7.35 4.39 13.52
C SER A 153 -6.27 3.84 14.45
N THR A 154 -6.68 2.90 15.31
CA THR A 154 -5.79 2.16 16.21
C THR A 154 -6.24 0.70 16.30
N CYS A 155 -5.31 -0.19 16.64
CA CYS A 155 -5.61 -1.57 17.07
C CYS A 155 -5.54 -1.72 18.60
N THR A 156 -5.87 -0.67 19.35
CA THR A 156 -5.95 -0.72 20.82
C THR A 156 -7.38 -0.50 21.30
N LEU A 157 -7.65 -0.93 22.53
CA LEU A 157 -8.96 -0.87 23.15
C LEU A 157 -9.06 0.23 24.22
N THR A 158 -7.95 0.90 24.54
CA THR A 158 -7.89 1.97 25.55
C THR A 158 -8.65 3.21 25.10
N GLN A 159 -9.32 3.89 26.03
CA GLN A 159 -10.05 5.13 25.75
C GLN A 159 -9.11 6.32 25.58
N GLU A 160 -7.97 6.29 26.28
CA GLU A 160 -6.95 7.34 26.29
C GLU A 160 -6.29 7.53 24.93
N GLU A 161 -6.17 6.43 24.18
CA GLU A 161 -5.63 6.40 22.81
C GLU A 161 -6.74 6.54 21.75
N ASN A 162 -8.01 6.41 22.13
CA ASN A 162 -9.12 6.40 21.19
C ASN A 162 -9.99 7.65 21.39
N GLU A 163 -11.05 7.51 22.19
CA GLU A 163 -12.06 8.54 22.39
C GLU A 163 -11.44 9.86 22.90
N GLU A 164 -10.49 9.81 23.83
CA GLU A 164 -9.86 11.01 24.40
C GLU A 164 -8.94 11.75 23.40
N VAL A 165 -8.33 11.03 22.45
CA VAL A 165 -7.54 11.65 21.37
C VAL A 165 -8.45 12.42 20.43
N ILE A 166 -9.59 11.83 20.05
CA ILE A 166 -10.56 12.47 19.15
C ILE A 166 -11.22 13.67 19.82
N ALA A 167 -11.66 13.54 21.08
CA ALA A 167 -12.22 14.65 21.83
C ALA A 167 -11.23 15.82 21.92
N TRP A 168 -9.95 15.54 22.20
CA TRP A 168 -8.91 16.57 22.25
C TRP A 168 -8.72 17.29 20.90
N ILE A 169 -8.77 16.54 19.79
CA ILE A 169 -8.65 17.09 18.43
C ILE A 169 -9.85 17.96 18.07
N LEU A 170 -11.06 17.49 18.34
CA LEU A 170 -12.30 18.24 18.05
C LEU A 170 -12.36 19.52 18.88
N ASN A 171 -11.90 19.50 20.13
CA ASN A 171 -11.80 20.71 20.95
C ASN A 171 -10.72 21.67 20.41
N LYS A 172 -9.56 21.16 20.00
CA LYS A 172 -8.45 21.99 19.47
C LYS A 172 -8.81 22.68 18.14
N PHE A 173 -9.62 22.04 17.31
CA PHE A 173 -10.01 22.50 15.98
C PHE A 173 -11.53 22.67 15.84
N SER A 174 -12.19 23.19 16.88
CA SER A 174 -13.67 23.22 17.01
C SER A 174 -14.39 23.83 15.81
N ASP A 175 -13.81 24.87 15.21
CA ASP A 175 -14.43 25.62 14.12
C ASP A 175 -13.92 25.17 12.73
N GLN A 176 -13.06 24.15 12.70
CA GLN A 176 -12.29 23.78 11.51
C GLN A 176 -12.43 22.31 11.14
N VAL A 177 -12.75 21.44 12.11
CA VAL A 177 -12.83 20.00 11.92
C VAL A 177 -14.07 19.44 12.60
N SER A 178 -14.81 18.57 11.92
CA SER A 178 -15.90 17.79 12.51
C SER A 178 -15.67 16.30 12.35
N ALA A 179 -16.30 15.50 13.21
CA ALA A 179 -16.40 14.06 13.02
C ALA A 179 -17.58 13.72 12.09
N LEU A 180 -17.39 12.74 11.21
CA LEU A 180 -18.41 12.19 10.32
C LEU A 180 -18.86 10.83 10.85
N ASN A 181 -20.12 10.48 10.60
CA ASN A 181 -20.66 9.19 10.97
C ASN A 181 -20.02 8.05 10.16
N PRO A 182 -19.31 7.09 10.79
CA PRO A 182 -18.72 5.94 10.08
C PRO A 182 -19.74 5.13 9.28
N ALA A 183 -20.99 5.03 9.76
CA ALA A 183 -22.06 4.32 9.06
C ALA A 183 -22.45 4.98 7.73
N GLU A 184 -22.19 6.27 7.57
CA GLU A 184 -22.44 7.02 6.33
C GLU A 184 -21.20 7.07 5.41
N CYS A 185 -20.04 6.65 5.92
CA CYS A 185 -18.75 6.74 5.23
C CYS A 185 -18.31 5.43 4.56
N ILE A 186 -19.06 4.35 4.72
CA ILE A 186 -18.77 3.03 4.12
C ILE A 186 -19.81 2.63 3.08
N PRO A 187 -19.49 1.70 2.15
CA PRO A 187 -20.49 1.15 1.25
C PRO A 187 -21.67 0.54 2.02
N LYS A 188 -22.90 0.76 1.56
CA LYS A 188 -24.14 0.27 2.20
C LYS A 188 -24.24 -1.24 2.39
N VAL A 189 -23.37 -2.00 1.73
CA VAL A 189 -23.24 -3.46 1.91
C VAL A 189 -22.58 -3.83 3.24
N TRP A 190 -21.92 -2.89 3.90
CA TRP A 190 -21.31 -3.08 5.21
C TRP A 190 -22.17 -2.38 6.27
N ASP A 191 -22.52 -3.13 7.30
CA ASP A 191 -23.20 -2.59 8.47
C ASP A 191 -22.16 -2.30 9.56
N SER A 192 -22.01 -1.01 9.92
CA SER A 192 -21.16 -0.59 11.03
C SER A 192 -21.96 0.00 12.19
N SER A 193 -23.28 -0.14 12.20
CA SER A 193 -24.15 0.39 13.26
C SER A 193 -23.75 -0.13 14.64
N ALA A 194 -23.54 -1.43 14.77
CA ALA A 194 -23.07 -2.06 16.01
C ALA A 194 -21.73 -1.49 16.49
N ALA A 195 -20.79 -1.26 15.57
CA ALA A 195 -19.50 -0.67 15.89
C ALA A 195 -19.62 0.81 16.32
N VAL A 196 -20.53 1.56 15.71
CA VAL A 196 -20.80 2.96 16.09
C VAL A 196 -21.44 3.04 17.47
N ASP A 197 -22.46 2.21 17.73
CA ASP A 197 -23.12 2.09 19.03
C ASP A 197 -22.13 1.67 20.12
N ALA A 198 -21.21 0.77 19.81
CA ALA A 198 -20.16 0.35 20.73
C ALA A 198 -19.26 1.52 21.18
N SER A 199 -18.91 2.44 20.27
CA SER A 199 -18.15 3.64 20.66
C SER A 199 -19.01 4.62 21.47
N ALA A 200 -20.28 4.80 21.10
CA ALA A 200 -21.19 5.67 21.85
C ALA A 200 -21.35 5.23 23.31
N ARG A 201 -21.49 3.92 23.56
CA ARG A 201 -21.56 3.36 24.92
C ARG A 201 -20.29 3.58 25.73
N VAL A 202 -19.11 3.50 25.10
CA VAL A 202 -17.84 3.82 25.77
C VAL A 202 -17.80 5.30 26.15
N GLN A 203 -18.18 6.20 25.23
CA GLN A 203 -18.23 7.64 25.48
C GLN A 203 -19.19 8.00 26.63
N GLU A 204 -20.35 7.35 26.71
CA GLU A 204 -21.29 7.49 27.83
C GLU A 204 -20.67 7.01 29.15
N GLY A 205 -20.06 5.82 29.15
CA GLY A 205 -19.46 5.23 30.35
C GLY A 205 -18.32 6.07 30.95
N ILE A 206 -17.59 6.82 30.11
CA ILE A 206 -16.50 7.72 30.54
C ILE A 206 -16.97 9.16 30.73
N SER A 207 -18.28 9.42 30.61
CA SER A 207 -18.88 10.75 30.73
C SER A 207 -18.23 11.79 29.80
N MET A 208 -18.08 11.43 28.52
CA MET A 208 -17.43 12.29 27.52
C MET A 208 -18.16 13.65 27.44
N PRO A 209 -17.46 14.80 27.57
CA PRO A 209 -18.12 16.11 27.61
C PRO A 209 -18.93 16.45 26.36
N GLN A 210 -18.45 15.99 25.20
CA GLN A 210 -19.13 16.14 23.92
C GLN A 210 -19.04 14.82 23.16
N ALA A 211 -20.19 14.21 22.90
CA ALA A 211 -20.27 12.99 22.11
C ALA A 211 -19.95 13.28 20.63
N PHE A 212 -19.32 12.31 19.97
CA PHE A 212 -19.03 12.35 18.53
C PHE A 212 -19.16 10.97 17.92
N PRO A 213 -19.46 10.87 16.62
CA PRO A 213 -19.51 9.57 15.96
C PRO A 213 -18.11 8.99 15.75
N ALA A 214 -17.94 7.73 16.15
CA ALA A 214 -16.76 6.90 15.91
C ALA A 214 -17.17 5.43 15.89
N ALA A 215 -16.32 4.54 15.37
CA ALA A 215 -16.59 3.11 15.28
C ALA A 215 -15.57 2.33 16.12
N ARG A 216 -16.05 1.38 16.91
CA ARG A 216 -15.26 0.51 17.78
C ARG A 216 -15.64 -0.95 17.54
N LEU A 217 -14.67 -1.74 17.08
CA LEU A 217 -14.82 -3.17 16.87
C LEU A 217 -14.32 -3.91 18.11
N TRP A 218 -15.21 -4.71 18.72
CA TRP A 218 -14.86 -5.58 19.82
C TRP A 218 -14.67 -7.01 19.31
N PRO A 219 -13.62 -7.73 19.74
CA PRO A 219 -13.36 -9.09 19.26
C PRO A 219 -14.53 -10.07 19.45
N HIS A 220 -15.25 -9.93 20.57
CA HIS A 220 -16.34 -10.85 20.93
C HIS A 220 -17.68 -10.53 20.25
N THR A 221 -17.85 -9.34 19.65
CA THR A 221 -19.08 -8.98 18.93
C THR A 221 -18.92 -9.17 17.43
N GLU A 222 -17.73 -8.85 16.89
CA GLU A 222 -17.49 -8.81 15.44
C GLU A 222 -16.71 -10.02 14.91
N ASP A 223 -16.19 -10.90 15.78
CA ASP A 223 -15.26 -11.99 15.45
C ASP A 223 -14.01 -11.51 14.68
N THR A 224 -13.57 -10.28 14.93
CA THR A 224 -12.33 -9.69 14.40
C THR A 224 -11.29 -9.47 15.50
N GLU A 225 -10.16 -8.84 15.17
CA GLU A 225 -9.35 -8.19 16.20
C GLU A 225 -10.04 -6.92 16.74
N GLY A 226 -9.55 -6.41 17.87
CA GLY A 226 -10.04 -5.19 18.48
C GLY A 226 -9.53 -3.95 17.74
N PHE A 227 -10.41 -2.99 17.45
CA PHE A 227 -10.04 -1.87 16.59
C PHE A 227 -10.90 -0.63 16.84
N PHE A 228 -10.35 0.56 16.58
CA PHE A 228 -11.05 1.83 16.68
C PHE A 228 -10.83 2.68 15.44
N CYS A 229 -11.86 3.38 14.98
CA CYS A 229 -11.82 4.28 13.84
C CYS A 229 -12.66 5.54 14.08
N ALA A 230 -12.12 6.70 13.72
CA ALA A 230 -12.88 7.94 13.63
C ALA A 230 -12.62 8.61 12.27
N VAL A 231 -13.70 9.14 11.67
CA VAL A 231 -13.63 9.86 10.40
C VAL A 231 -13.79 11.34 10.68
N LEU A 232 -12.84 12.15 10.25
CA LEU A 232 -12.83 13.59 10.42
C LEU A 232 -12.88 14.28 9.05
N GLN A 233 -13.52 15.44 8.97
CA GLN A 233 -13.49 16.30 7.80
C GLN A 233 -13.00 17.70 8.17
N LYS A 234 -12.07 18.23 7.38
CA LYS A 234 -11.55 19.58 7.53
C LYS A 234 -12.37 20.56 6.71
N HIS A 235 -12.98 21.56 7.35
CA HIS A 235 -13.86 22.55 6.73
C HIS A 235 -13.16 23.87 6.40
N THR A 236 -12.15 24.24 7.18
CA THR A 236 -11.41 25.49 7.00
C THR A 236 -9.90 25.29 7.14
N PRO A 237 -9.06 26.22 6.64
CA PRO A 237 -7.60 26.11 6.76
C PRO A 237 -7.14 26.12 8.22
N THR A 238 -6.38 25.09 8.63
CA THR A 238 -5.79 24.99 9.99
C THR A 238 -4.34 25.51 10.08
N CYS A 239 -3.72 25.82 8.94
CA CYS A 239 -2.38 26.40 8.82
C CYS A 239 -2.29 27.14 7.48
N GLU A 240 -1.35 28.08 7.37
CA GLU A 240 -1.00 28.66 6.08
C GLU A 240 -0.47 27.59 5.14
N ARG A 241 -0.93 27.64 3.88
CA ARG A 241 -0.47 26.70 2.87
C ARG A 241 0.95 27.06 2.47
N GLU A 242 1.87 26.14 2.71
CA GLU A 242 3.25 26.26 2.22
C GLU A 242 3.25 26.55 0.71
N PRO A 243 4.03 27.55 0.24
CA PRO A 243 4.19 27.82 -1.18
C PRO A 243 4.68 26.55 -1.89
N ARG A 244 4.40 26.45 -3.20
CA ARG A 244 4.78 25.27 -3.99
C ARG A 244 6.31 25.15 -4.02
N LEU A 245 6.85 24.35 -3.12
CA LEU A 245 8.27 24.05 -3.05
C LEU A 245 8.73 23.36 -4.34
N GLU A 246 9.88 23.78 -4.87
CA GLU A 246 10.48 23.18 -6.06
C GLU A 246 10.70 21.67 -5.84
N PRO A 247 10.14 20.80 -6.71
CA PRO A 247 10.22 19.37 -6.52
C PRO A 247 11.68 18.89 -6.67
N ARG A 248 12.22 18.32 -5.60
CA ARG A 248 13.56 17.73 -5.62
C ARG A 248 13.46 16.27 -6.05
N MET A 249 13.33 16.01 -7.34
CA MET A 249 13.13 14.63 -7.80
C MET A 249 14.45 13.87 -7.92
N ARG A 250 14.59 12.78 -7.13
CA ARG A 250 15.66 11.79 -7.34
C ARG A 250 15.41 11.01 -8.64
N ALA A 251 14.25 10.38 -8.73
CA ALA A 251 13.78 9.75 -9.96
C ALA A 251 13.02 10.77 -10.80
N ARG A 252 13.53 11.12 -11.99
CA ARG A 252 12.95 12.18 -12.85
C ARG A 252 12.12 11.56 -13.98
N PRO A 253 11.00 12.19 -14.39
CA PRO A 253 10.30 11.79 -15.61
C PRO A 253 11.26 11.78 -16.79
N ILE A 254 11.24 10.71 -17.59
CA ILE A 254 12.08 10.65 -18.79
C ILE A 254 11.50 11.51 -19.91
N LYS A 255 12.36 11.96 -20.83
CA LYS A 255 11.91 12.74 -21.99
C LYS A 255 10.98 11.89 -22.86
N HIS A 256 9.99 12.54 -23.49
CA HIS A 256 9.03 11.88 -24.38
C HIS A 256 9.70 11.00 -25.45
N SER A 257 10.77 11.48 -26.10
CA SER A 257 11.53 10.71 -27.10
C SER A 257 12.16 9.44 -26.53
N GLN A 258 12.68 9.49 -25.29
CA GLN A 258 13.23 8.32 -24.61
C GLN A 258 12.12 7.32 -24.26
N GLN A 259 10.97 7.80 -23.77
CA GLN A 259 9.82 6.94 -23.49
C GLN A 259 9.31 6.24 -24.75
N GLN A 260 9.24 6.95 -25.88
CA GLN A 260 8.86 6.35 -27.17
C GLN A 260 9.84 5.24 -27.60
N ALA A 261 11.16 5.46 -27.43
CA ALA A 261 12.16 4.44 -27.73
C ALA A 261 12.01 3.18 -26.85
N VAL A 262 11.76 3.36 -25.53
CA VAL A 262 11.48 2.24 -24.61
C VAL A 262 10.21 1.51 -25.05
N SER A 263 9.14 2.25 -25.34
CA SER A 263 7.84 1.69 -25.73
C SER A 263 7.94 0.91 -27.04
N GLN A 264 8.68 1.42 -28.02
CA GLN A 264 8.93 0.75 -29.30
C GLN A 264 9.69 -0.57 -29.11
N TYR A 265 10.76 -0.56 -28.30
CA TYR A 265 11.51 -1.77 -27.98
C TYR A 265 10.63 -2.82 -27.30
N VAL A 266 9.83 -2.41 -26.29
CA VAL A 266 8.95 -3.32 -25.54
C VAL A 266 7.85 -3.89 -26.44
N ARG A 267 7.22 -3.08 -27.29
CA ARG A 267 6.23 -3.55 -28.29
C ARG A 267 6.83 -4.55 -29.27
N GLN A 268 8.02 -4.27 -29.79
CA GLN A 268 8.69 -5.18 -30.72
C GLN A 268 8.99 -6.53 -30.05
N ARG A 269 9.44 -6.49 -28.78
CA ARG A 269 9.88 -7.67 -28.04
C ARG A 269 8.73 -8.51 -27.48
N TYR A 270 7.75 -7.89 -26.86
CA TYR A 270 6.69 -8.54 -26.07
C TYR A 270 5.30 -8.41 -26.70
N GLY A 271 5.17 -7.67 -27.81
CA GLY A 271 3.91 -7.52 -28.54
C GLY A 271 2.91 -6.55 -27.91
N THR A 272 3.29 -5.85 -26.83
CA THR A 272 2.46 -4.85 -26.15
C THR A 272 3.30 -3.67 -25.67
N ASP A 273 2.64 -2.54 -25.40
CA ASP A 273 3.17 -1.54 -24.47
C ASP A 273 2.64 -1.89 -23.07
N PHE A 274 3.50 -1.83 -22.04
CA PHE A 274 3.04 -2.05 -20.66
C PHE A 274 2.59 -0.75 -19.98
N LEU A 275 2.69 0.40 -20.66
CA LEU A 275 2.16 1.68 -20.16
C LEU A 275 0.65 1.81 -20.36
N CYS A 276 -0.04 2.25 -19.32
CA CYS A 276 -1.47 2.59 -19.34
C CYS A 276 -1.68 4.12 -19.38
N GLU A 277 -2.92 4.54 -19.58
CA GLU A 277 -3.29 5.96 -19.54
C GLU A 277 -2.97 6.60 -18.18
N GLY A 278 -2.47 7.83 -18.20
CA GLY A 278 -2.08 8.57 -16.98
C GLY A 278 -0.72 8.19 -16.39
N GLU A 279 -0.01 7.24 -17.00
CA GLU A 279 1.30 6.78 -16.56
C GLU A 279 2.46 7.42 -17.34
N GLN A 280 3.65 7.32 -16.74
CA GLN A 280 4.91 7.71 -17.35
C GLN A 280 6.08 6.93 -16.74
N LEU A 281 7.21 6.96 -17.46
CA LEU A 281 8.45 6.35 -17.01
C LEU A 281 9.37 7.37 -16.32
N TYR A 282 10.08 6.91 -15.30
CA TYR A 282 11.02 7.70 -14.52
C TYR A 282 12.41 7.07 -14.55
N GLN A 283 13.46 7.88 -14.63
CA GLN A 283 14.86 7.43 -14.57
C GLN A 283 15.41 7.55 -13.14
N ASP A 284 15.94 6.45 -12.59
CA ASP A 284 16.78 6.43 -11.38
C ASP A 284 18.08 5.66 -11.66
N GLY A 285 19.17 6.38 -11.97
CA GLY A 285 20.43 5.76 -12.39
C GLY A 285 20.26 4.91 -13.65
N SER A 286 20.57 3.61 -13.60
CA SER A 286 20.35 2.68 -14.72
C SER A 286 18.94 2.06 -14.77
N HIS A 287 18.12 2.32 -13.75
CA HIS A 287 16.78 1.76 -13.65
C HIS A 287 15.75 2.71 -14.25
N ILE A 288 14.73 2.13 -14.85
CA ILE A 288 13.52 2.77 -15.31
C ILE A 288 12.40 2.30 -14.39
N LEU A 289 11.68 3.24 -13.82
CA LEU A 289 10.54 3.02 -12.94
C LEU A 289 9.26 3.42 -13.67
N LEU A 290 8.16 2.79 -13.32
CA LEU A 290 6.80 3.08 -13.77
C LEU A 290 6.06 3.80 -12.66
N GLY A 291 5.42 4.92 -12.98
CA GLY A 291 4.50 5.57 -12.05
C GLY A 291 3.46 6.44 -12.74
N THR A 292 2.51 6.96 -11.98
CA THR A 292 1.50 7.90 -12.50
C THR A 292 2.08 9.30 -12.65
N ARG A 293 1.58 10.07 -13.62
CA ARG A 293 1.96 11.49 -13.81
C ARG A 293 1.73 12.33 -12.56
N ALA A 294 0.65 12.03 -11.83
CA ALA A 294 0.27 12.68 -10.58
C ALA A 294 1.37 12.62 -9.50
N LEU A 295 2.24 11.61 -9.48
CA LEU A 295 3.36 11.55 -8.51
C LEU A 295 4.35 12.71 -8.67
N ALA A 296 4.55 13.20 -9.90
CA ALA A 296 5.37 14.39 -10.13
C ALA A 296 4.63 15.66 -9.68
N GLU A 297 3.31 15.67 -9.80
CA GLU A 297 2.44 16.82 -9.47
C GLU A 297 2.27 17.03 -7.97
N CYS A 298 2.39 15.96 -7.15
CA CYS A 298 2.39 16.03 -5.68
C CYS A 298 3.39 17.06 -5.11
N GLY A 299 4.47 17.36 -5.86
CA GLY A 299 5.40 18.43 -5.51
C GLY A 299 6.14 18.18 -4.21
N LEU A 300 6.67 16.96 -4.02
CA LEU A 300 7.43 16.61 -2.82
C LEU A 300 8.68 17.50 -2.68
N PRO A 301 8.87 18.21 -1.56
CA PRO A 301 10.00 19.12 -1.35
C PRO A 301 11.32 18.43 -1.02
N THR A 302 11.44 17.12 -1.29
CA THR A 302 12.63 16.31 -1.00
C THR A 302 12.80 15.21 -2.05
N GLY A 303 14.05 14.80 -2.28
CA GLY A 303 14.42 13.66 -3.14
C GLY A 303 14.64 12.35 -2.40
N GLU A 304 14.43 12.36 -1.09
CA GLU A 304 14.60 11.19 -0.22
C GLU A 304 13.36 10.29 -0.24
N TYR A 305 13.06 9.74 -1.42
CA TYR A 305 11.93 8.82 -1.61
C TYR A 305 12.27 7.68 -2.57
N ALA A 306 11.53 6.58 -2.47
CA ALA A 306 11.42 5.57 -3.53
C ALA A 306 10.10 5.79 -4.28
N LEU A 307 10.06 5.50 -5.58
CA LEU A 307 8.93 5.83 -6.45
C LEU A 307 8.50 4.64 -7.29
N GLY A 308 7.19 4.40 -7.31
CA GLY A 308 6.52 3.54 -8.27
C GLY A 308 7.02 2.09 -8.30
N LEU A 309 6.80 1.46 -9.45
CA LEU A 309 7.14 0.06 -9.71
C LEU A 309 8.41 -0.03 -10.57
N PRO A 310 9.39 -0.89 -10.27
CA PRO A 310 10.47 -1.17 -11.21
C PRO A 310 9.91 -1.60 -12.57
N TYR A 311 10.30 -0.95 -13.67
CA TYR A 311 9.80 -1.24 -15.02
C TYR A 311 10.84 -2.05 -15.81
N ALA A 312 12.03 -1.49 -15.95
CA ALA A 312 13.11 -2.11 -16.69
C ALA A 312 14.48 -1.59 -16.22
N ARG A 313 15.54 -2.26 -16.66
CA ARG A 313 16.92 -1.76 -16.57
C ARG A 313 17.49 -1.53 -17.96
N GLY A 314 18.00 -0.33 -18.20
CA GLY A 314 18.72 -0.01 -19.42
C GLY A 314 20.11 -0.67 -19.43
N THR A 315 20.52 -1.17 -20.59
CA THR A 315 21.87 -1.73 -20.81
C THR A 315 22.69 -0.83 -21.74
N ALA A 316 24.02 -1.01 -21.74
CA ALA A 316 24.94 -0.18 -22.52
C ALA A 316 24.69 -0.23 -24.05
N ASP A 317 24.12 -1.34 -24.52
CA ASP A 317 23.76 -1.59 -25.93
C ASP A 317 22.31 -1.16 -26.26
N LYS A 318 21.75 -0.23 -25.48
CA LYS A 318 20.39 0.33 -25.68
C LYS A 318 19.27 -0.71 -25.68
N ARG A 319 19.48 -1.86 -25.02
CA ARG A 319 18.41 -2.83 -24.72
C ARG A 319 17.77 -2.49 -23.37
N TYR A 320 16.57 -3.02 -23.18
CA TYR A 320 15.82 -2.90 -21.93
C TYR A 320 15.49 -4.28 -21.40
N ARG A 321 15.97 -4.59 -20.20
CA ARG A 321 15.62 -5.83 -19.49
C ARG A 321 14.45 -5.54 -18.57
N LEU A 322 13.32 -6.22 -18.75
CA LEU A 322 12.17 -6.06 -17.88
C LEU A 322 12.51 -6.47 -16.45
N SER A 323 11.90 -5.77 -15.48
CA SER A 323 11.92 -6.18 -14.08
C SER A 323 11.01 -7.40 -13.86
N ASN A 324 11.24 -8.13 -12.77
CA ASN A 324 10.29 -9.17 -12.36
C ASN A 324 8.98 -8.55 -11.89
N GLU A 325 9.05 -7.40 -11.24
CA GLU A 325 7.92 -6.70 -10.65
C GLU A 325 6.90 -6.30 -11.74
N LEU A 326 7.37 -5.73 -12.86
CA LEU A 326 6.51 -5.42 -14.00
C LEU A 326 5.98 -6.69 -14.67
N ALA A 327 6.84 -7.70 -14.87
CA ALA A 327 6.45 -8.93 -15.53
C ALA A 327 5.35 -9.68 -14.75
N THR A 328 5.42 -9.72 -13.43
CA THR A 328 4.35 -10.30 -12.59
C THR A 328 3.10 -9.44 -12.62
N ALA A 329 3.22 -8.11 -12.51
CA ALA A 329 2.07 -7.21 -12.48
C ALA A 329 1.32 -7.13 -13.83
N ARG A 330 2.03 -7.16 -14.97
CA ARG A 330 1.47 -6.84 -16.30
C ARG A 330 1.84 -7.82 -17.41
N GLY A 331 2.57 -8.89 -17.10
CA GLY A 331 3.02 -9.85 -18.12
C GLY A 331 1.88 -10.55 -18.86
N HIS A 332 0.66 -10.54 -18.32
CA HIS A 332 -0.53 -11.09 -18.98
C HIS A 332 -0.91 -10.32 -20.25
N MET A 333 -0.43 -9.08 -20.42
CA MET A 333 -0.63 -8.27 -21.62
C MET A 333 0.28 -8.69 -22.79
N ALA A 334 1.33 -9.48 -22.53
CA ALA A 334 2.30 -9.84 -23.55
C ALA A 334 1.77 -10.91 -24.51
N SER A 335 1.99 -10.70 -25.81
CA SER A 335 1.64 -11.65 -26.88
C SER A 335 2.85 -12.29 -27.56
N LYS A 336 4.06 -11.81 -27.24
CA LYS A 336 5.34 -12.33 -27.76
C LYS A 336 6.34 -12.54 -26.63
N SER A 337 7.34 -13.39 -26.88
CA SER A 337 8.43 -13.67 -25.92
C SER A 337 7.89 -14.13 -24.55
N VAL A 338 6.86 -14.97 -24.58
CA VAL A 338 6.26 -15.62 -23.42
C VAL A 338 6.62 -17.09 -23.44
N CYS A 339 7.06 -17.62 -22.30
CA CYS A 339 7.28 -19.05 -22.13
C CYS A 339 6.22 -19.61 -21.17
N ILE A 340 5.37 -20.47 -21.71
CA ILE A 340 4.38 -21.20 -20.93
C ILE A 340 5.08 -22.38 -20.25
N LEU A 341 5.10 -22.37 -18.92
CA LEU A 341 5.71 -23.42 -18.12
C LEU A 341 4.73 -24.56 -17.85
N ARG A 342 5.24 -25.78 -17.91
CA ARG A 342 4.59 -26.98 -17.35
C ARG A 342 4.91 -27.10 -15.87
N ASP A 343 4.14 -27.89 -15.13
CA ASP A 343 4.29 -28.06 -13.68
C ASP A 343 5.71 -28.48 -13.26
N ALA A 344 6.33 -29.41 -13.97
CA ALA A 344 7.71 -29.82 -13.69
C ALA A 344 8.71 -28.66 -13.84
N GLN A 345 8.54 -27.83 -14.88
CA GLN A 345 9.39 -26.66 -15.13
C GLN A 345 9.15 -25.58 -14.07
N MET A 346 7.91 -25.47 -13.56
CA MET A 346 7.58 -24.56 -12.47
C MET A 346 8.34 -24.92 -11.19
N THR A 347 8.41 -26.20 -10.84
CA THR A 347 9.19 -26.67 -9.68
C THR A 347 10.66 -26.33 -9.82
N ASP A 348 11.27 -26.55 -10.99
CA ASP A 348 12.66 -26.18 -11.25
C ASP A 348 12.88 -24.68 -11.05
N VAL A 349 12.03 -23.87 -11.67
CA VAL A 349 12.15 -22.41 -11.68
C VAL A 349 11.93 -21.82 -10.29
N LEU A 350 10.96 -22.32 -9.50
CA LEU A 350 10.80 -21.90 -8.11
C LEU A 350 11.95 -22.37 -7.23
N GLY A 351 12.57 -23.51 -7.55
CA GLY A 351 13.79 -24.00 -6.89
C GLY A 351 15.06 -23.21 -7.27
N GLY A 352 14.95 -22.19 -8.13
CA GLY A 352 16.11 -21.41 -8.59
C GLY A 352 16.92 -22.09 -9.70
N ASN A 353 16.44 -23.21 -10.24
CA ASN A 353 17.12 -23.98 -11.26
C ASN A 353 16.79 -23.45 -12.67
N ASN A 354 17.68 -23.75 -13.61
CA ASN A 354 17.43 -23.58 -15.03
C ASN A 354 16.59 -24.74 -15.55
N THR A 355 15.80 -24.52 -16.61
CA THR A 355 14.99 -25.57 -17.22
C THR A 355 15.02 -25.47 -18.75
N SER A 356 14.37 -26.38 -19.46
CA SER A 356 14.30 -26.35 -20.94
C SER A 356 13.19 -25.42 -21.43
N CYS A 357 13.30 -24.92 -22.66
CA CYS A 357 12.22 -24.23 -23.38
C CYS A 357 12.26 -24.53 -24.87
N ASP A 358 11.25 -24.04 -25.58
CA ASP A 358 11.25 -23.97 -27.04
C ASP A 358 12.55 -23.31 -27.56
N PRO A 359 13.33 -23.97 -28.43
CA PRO A 359 14.54 -23.41 -29.04
C PRO A 359 14.30 -22.13 -29.87
N ALA A 360 13.07 -21.88 -30.32
CA ALA A 360 12.68 -20.66 -31.01
C ALA A 360 12.68 -19.43 -30.09
N LEU A 361 12.54 -19.63 -28.77
CA LEU A 361 12.65 -18.55 -27.79
C LEU A 361 14.12 -18.15 -27.61
N GLN A 362 14.38 -16.85 -27.76
CA GLN A 362 15.71 -16.25 -27.64
C GLN A 362 15.61 -14.94 -26.89
N GLY A 363 16.49 -14.68 -25.93
CA GLY A 363 16.53 -13.42 -25.15
C GLY A 363 15.64 -13.42 -23.90
N ASP A 364 15.36 -12.24 -23.34
CA ASP A 364 14.52 -12.09 -22.15
C ASP A 364 13.05 -12.45 -22.45
N VAL A 365 12.50 -13.41 -21.71
CA VAL A 365 11.13 -13.90 -21.86
C VAL A 365 10.35 -13.74 -20.57
N ILE A 366 9.03 -13.56 -20.68
CA ILE A 366 8.10 -13.59 -19.55
C ILE A 366 7.72 -15.04 -19.30
N LEU A 367 7.78 -15.48 -18.05
CA LEU A 367 7.34 -16.79 -17.64
C LEU A 367 5.87 -16.74 -17.26
N GLN A 368 5.08 -17.69 -17.75
CA GLN A 368 3.66 -17.83 -17.45
C GLN A 368 3.35 -19.26 -17.03
N TRP A 369 2.57 -19.43 -15.97
CA TRP A 369 2.09 -20.74 -15.51
C TRP A 369 0.61 -20.65 -15.19
N ASN A 370 -0.20 -21.55 -15.74
CA ASN A 370 -1.67 -21.55 -15.61
C ASN A 370 -2.32 -20.18 -15.90
N GLY A 371 -1.89 -19.51 -16.97
CA GLY A 371 -2.40 -18.19 -17.32
C GLY A 371 -1.80 -17.03 -16.50
N VAL A 372 -1.06 -17.31 -15.44
CA VAL A 372 -0.53 -16.29 -14.51
C VAL A 372 0.95 -15.98 -14.81
N PRO A 373 1.32 -14.71 -15.01
CA PRO A 373 2.73 -14.30 -15.11
C PRO A 373 3.45 -14.47 -13.78
N ILE A 374 4.66 -15.03 -13.81
CA ILE A 374 5.44 -15.30 -12.59
C ILE A 374 6.76 -14.53 -12.50
N GLY A 375 7.21 -13.94 -13.61
CA GLY A 375 8.44 -13.15 -13.67
C GLY A 375 9.15 -13.29 -15.01
N VAL A 376 10.47 -13.07 -15.02
CA VAL A 376 11.30 -13.11 -16.24
C VAL A 376 12.38 -14.21 -16.21
N ALA A 377 12.79 -14.66 -17.39
CA ALA A 377 13.93 -15.54 -17.61
C ALA A 377 14.69 -15.15 -18.89
N LEU A 378 15.88 -15.74 -19.08
CA LEU A 378 16.65 -15.59 -20.32
C LEU A 378 16.64 -16.91 -21.09
N ALA A 379 16.00 -16.94 -22.26
CA ALA A 379 15.99 -18.07 -23.18
C ALA A 379 17.22 -18.02 -24.10
N GLN A 380 17.96 -19.13 -24.20
CA GLN A 380 19.11 -19.24 -25.11
C GLN A 380 19.37 -20.72 -25.46
N GLY A 381 19.26 -21.06 -26.75
CA GLY A 381 19.61 -22.40 -27.25
C GLY A 381 18.80 -23.53 -26.62
N GLY A 382 17.48 -23.34 -26.48
CA GLY A 382 16.56 -24.33 -25.87
C GLY A 382 16.65 -24.43 -24.34
N LYS A 383 17.40 -23.53 -23.67
CA LYS A 383 17.51 -23.46 -22.21
C LYS A 383 16.96 -22.14 -21.68
N LEU A 384 16.24 -22.19 -20.57
CA LEU A 384 15.83 -21.05 -19.75
C LEU A 384 16.80 -20.88 -18.58
N LYS A 385 17.50 -19.76 -18.59
CA LYS A 385 18.28 -19.29 -17.44
C LYS A 385 17.35 -18.53 -16.51
N ASN A 386 17.23 -19.02 -15.28
CA ASN A 386 16.33 -18.45 -14.28
C ASN A 386 16.78 -17.02 -13.89
N LYS A 387 15.84 -16.08 -13.94
CA LYS A 387 16.02 -14.69 -13.53
C LYS A 387 14.94 -14.21 -12.56
N LEU A 388 14.19 -15.13 -11.95
CA LEU A 388 13.22 -14.79 -10.92
C LEU A 388 13.90 -14.09 -9.75
N SER A 389 13.15 -13.19 -9.11
CA SER A 389 13.62 -12.49 -7.93
C SER A 389 13.99 -13.48 -6.82
N ARG A 390 15.16 -13.29 -6.20
CA ARG A 390 15.72 -14.22 -5.19
C ARG A 390 14.75 -14.49 -4.04
N TRP A 391 13.95 -13.50 -3.65
CA TRP A 391 12.98 -13.64 -2.58
C TRP A 391 11.84 -14.63 -2.94
N LEU A 392 11.41 -14.66 -4.20
CA LEU A 392 10.38 -15.59 -4.69
C LEU A 392 10.89 -17.03 -4.65
N VAL A 393 12.17 -17.23 -5.00
CA VAL A 393 12.87 -18.53 -4.92
C VAL A 393 13.04 -18.96 -3.46
N GLN A 394 13.51 -18.06 -2.58
CA GLN A 394 13.74 -18.36 -1.16
C GLN A 394 12.44 -18.71 -0.41
N GLN A 395 11.36 -17.94 -0.61
CA GLN A 395 10.09 -18.21 0.06
C GLN A 395 9.44 -19.52 -0.41
N SER A 396 9.59 -19.86 -1.70
CA SER A 396 9.12 -21.14 -2.22
C SER A 396 9.90 -22.33 -1.62
N ALA A 397 11.20 -22.17 -1.41
CA ALA A 397 12.02 -23.17 -0.72
C ALA A 397 11.63 -23.32 0.76
N GLU A 398 11.38 -22.21 1.47
CA GLU A 398 10.91 -22.23 2.87
C GLU A 398 9.53 -22.87 3.02
N GLU A 399 8.57 -22.58 2.14
CA GLU A 399 7.25 -23.22 2.12
C GLU A 399 7.35 -24.72 1.84
N SER A 400 8.21 -25.12 0.90
CA SER A 400 8.46 -26.53 0.60
C SER A 400 9.04 -27.27 1.81
N ILE A 401 9.93 -26.62 2.57
CA ILE A 401 10.48 -27.16 3.83
C ILE A 401 9.39 -27.25 4.92
N LYS A 402 8.52 -26.25 5.06
CA LYS A 402 7.39 -26.29 6.02
C LYS A 402 6.41 -27.40 5.69
N LYS A 403 6.09 -27.60 4.41
CA LYS A 403 5.21 -28.67 3.92
C LYS A 403 5.84 -30.05 4.13
N ALA A 404 7.14 -30.20 3.88
CA ALA A 404 7.88 -31.43 4.19
C ALA A 404 7.96 -31.74 5.70
N ARG A 405 7.79 -30.72 6.56
CA ARG A 405 7.75 -30.84 8.03
C ARG A 405 6.32 -30.97 8.60
N GLY A 406 5.29 -31.10 7.76
CA GLY A 406 3.91 -31.31 8.21
C GLY A 406 3.24 -30.09 8.86
N ILE A 407 3.77 -28.88 8.63
CA ILE A 407 3.18 -27.63 9.17
C ILE A 407 2.19 -27.10 8.12
N GLU A 408 0.90 -27.45 8.26
CA GLU A 408 -0.15 -26.96 7.35
C GLU A 408 -0.50 -25.49 7.64
N GLY A 409 -0.54 -24.67 6.59
CA GLY A 409 -1.05 -23.29 6.62
C GLY A 409 -2.56 -23.23 6.33
N ILE A 410 -3.20 -22.17 6.83
CA ILE A 410 -4.63 -21.87 6.74
C ILE A 410 -5.14 -22.00 5.28
N ARG A 411 -6.17 -22.83 5.06
CA ARG A 411 -6.87 -22.93 3.76
C ARG A 411 -7.71 -21.67 3.54
N ALA A 412 -7.36 -20.87 2.54
CA ALA A 412 -8.21 -19.79 2.06
C ALA A 412 -9.24 -20.34 1.08
N THR A 413 -10.53 -20.20 1.41
CA THR A 413 -11.65 -20.50 0.51
C THR A 413 -11.77 -19.34 -0.50
N MET A 414 -11.58 -19.61 -1.79
CA MET A 414 -11.74 -18.60 -2.84
C MET A 414 -13.23 -18.36 -3.11
N VAL A 415 -13.66 -17.10 -3.05
CA VAL A 415 -14.92 -16.63 -3.66
C VAL A 415 -14.54 -15.91 -4.94
N HIS A 416 -15.00 -16.42 -6.08
CA HIS A 416 -14.79 -15.78 -7.40
C HIS A 416 -15.74 -14.58 -7.56
N PRO A 417 -15.24 -13.37 -7.89
CA PRO A 417 -16.07 -12.33 -8.47
C PRO A 417 -16.04 -12.43 -10.01
N ASP A 418 -17.22 -12.35 -10.62
CA ASP A 418 -17.40 -12.29 -12.07
C ASP A 418 -16.59 -11.15 -12.71
N HIS A 419 -15.93 -11.45 -13.82
CA HIS A 419 -15.14 -10.52 -14.61
C HIS A 419 -16.03 -9.53 -15.35
N GLY A 420 -16.25 -8.35 -14.76
CA GLY A 420 -16.65 -7.14 -15.48
C GLY A 420 -15.41 -6.37 -15.92
N SER A 421 -15.21 -6.26 -17.24
CA SER A 421 -14.16 -5.48 -17.91
C SER A 421 -14.13 -4.00 -17.49
N CYS A 422 -12.95 -3.52 -17.10
CA CYS A 422 -12.56 -2.11 -17.05
C CYS A 422 -11.07 -1.99 -17.39
#